data_AF-A0A1H3PGN7-F1
#
_entry.id   AF-A0A1H3PGN7-F1
#
_cell.length_a   1.000
_cell.length_b   1.000
_cell.length_c   1.000
_cell.angle_alpha   90.00
_cell.angle_beta   90.00
_cell.angle_gamma   90.00
#
_symmetry.space_group_name_H-M   'P 1'
#
loop_
_entity.id
_entity.type
_entity.pdbx_description
1 polymer ?
#
loop_
_entity_poly.entity_id
_entity_poly.type
_entity_poly.pdbx_seq_one_letter_code
_entity_poly.pdbx_strand_id
1 'polypeptide(L)'
;DRAVLACRVVEPDQWCRRCGCEGVPRDTVVRRLAHEPLGWRPTTLLVTVRRYRCADCGHVWRQDTTKAAAPRAKLSRAGLRWALEGIVCQHLTVARVAEGLDVAWGTANDAVLAEGKRVLINDPGRFDGVAVIGVDEHVWRHTRRGDKYVTVIIDLTAVRAGTGPARLLDMVEGRSKQVFQDLADRPAAGLARRSRGRGDGRVHRVQDRHR
;
A
#
# COMPACT_ATOMS: atom_id res chain seq x y z
N ASP A 1 -11.58 20.99 -17.60
CA ASP A 1 -11.67 19.77 -18.44
C ASP A 1 -11.14 18.54 -17.75
N ARG A 2 -11.84 17.41 -17.93
CA ARG A 2 -11.48 16.06 -17.44
C ARG A 2 -11.21 15.15 -18.64
N ALA A 3 -10.21 14.29 -18.54
CA ALA A 3 -9.99 13.21 -19.51
C ALA A 3 -10.79 11.96 -19.12
N VAL A 4 -11.27 11.19 -20.11
CA VAL A 4 -11.99 9.94 -19.89
C VAL A 4 -11.35 8.83 -20.72
N LEU A 5 -10.96 7.74 -20.05
CA LEU A 5 -10.49 6.53 -20.69
C LEU A 5 -11.62 5.50 -20.68
N ALA A 6 -12.20 5.23 -21.84
CA ALA A 6 -13.24 4.21 -21.99
C ALA A 6 -12.59 2.83 -22.12
N CYS A 7 -12.94 1.91 -21.24
CA CYS A 7 -12.35 0.58 -21.17
C CYS A 7 -13.42 -0.52 -21.07
N ARG A 8 -13.08 -1.71 -21.56
CA ARG A 8 -13.87 -2.93 -21.39
C ARG A 8 -13.01 -4.02 -20.77
N VAL A 9 -13.63 -4.89 -19.99
CA VAL A 9 -12.95 -6.10 -19.50
C VAL A 9 -12.77 -7.06 -20.68
N VAL A 10 -11.53 -7.47 -20.93
CA VAL A 10 -11.19 -8.38 -22.05
C VAL A 10 -11.26 -9.86 -21.66
N GLU A 11 -11.03 -10.16 -20.38
CA GLU A 11 -11.05 -11.53 -19.89
C GLU A 11 -12.49 -12.05 -19.80
N PRO A 12 -12.76 -13.28 -20.28
CA PRO A 12 -14.05 -13.92 -20.06
C PRO A 12 -14.23 -14.25 -18.57
N ASP A 13 -15.40 -13.95 -18.00
CA ASP A 13 -15.78 -14.26 -16.62
C ASP A 13 -17.20 -14.85 -16.59
N GLN A 14 -17.47 -15.75 -17.54
CA GLN A 14 -18.80 -16.28 -17.82
C GLN A 14 -19.15 -17.53 -16.99
N TRP A 15 -18.29 -17.98 -16.08
CA TRP A 15 -18.52 -19.20 -15.32
C TRP A 15 -19.05 -18.92 -13.92
N CYS A 16 -20.13 -19.58 -13.54
CA CYS A 16 -20.74 -19.39 -12.23
C CYS A 16 -19.85 -19.97 -11.12
N ARG A 17 -19.41 -19.15 -10.17
CA ARG A 17 -18.59 -19.58 -9.01
C ARG A 17 -19.35 -20.44 -7.98
N ARG A 18 -20.65 -20.67 -8.17
CA ARG A 18 -21.48 -21.50 -7.27
C ARG A 18 -21.69 -22.92 -7.80
N CYS A 19 -22.10 -23.07 -9.05
CA CYS A 19 -22.43 -24.38 -9.63
C CYS A 19 -21.59 -24.76 -10.86
N GLY A 20 -20.71 -23.88 -11.35
CA GLY A 20 -19.84 -24.15 -12.51
C GLY A 20 -20.52 -24.00 -13.87
N CYS A 21 -21.84 -23.82 -13.94
CA CYS A 21 -22.54 -23.59 -15.21
C CYS A 21 -22.18 -22.25 -15.85
N GLU A 22 -22.25 -22.19 -17.18
CA GLU A 22 -22.06 -20.97 -17.95
C GLU A 22 -23.20 -19.97 -17.67
N GLY A 23 -22.85 -18.69 -17.57
CA GLY A 23 -23.75 -17.57 -17.40
C GLY A 23 -24.02 -16.86 -18.71
N VAL A 24 -25.27 -16.46 -18.91
CA VAL A 24 -25.66 -15.61 -20.02
C VAL A 24 -25.47 -14.13 -19.66
N PRO A 25 -24.99 -13.28 -20.60
CA PRO A 25 -24.99 -11.84 -20.41
C PRO A 25 -26.41 -11.33 -20.16
N ARG A 26 -26.61 -10.66 -19.03
CA ARG A 26 -27.91 -10.07 -18.65
C ARG A 26 -28.01 -8.61 -19.06
N ASP A 27 -27.00 -7.83 -18.70
CA ASP A 27 -26.91 -6.40 -18.96
C ASP A 27 -25.49 -5.89 -18.71
N THR A 28 -25.29 -4.58 -18.76
CA THR A 28 -24.01 -3.92 -18.57
C THR A 28 -24.13 -2.74 -17.62
N VAL A 29 -23.13 -2.55 -16.76
CA VAL A 29 -23.00 -1.40 -15.88
C VAL A 29 -21.66 -0.72 -16.10
N VAL A 30 -21.58 0.57 -15.78
CA VAL A 30 -20.34 1.35 -15.87
C VAL A 30 -19.75 1.55 -14.48
N ARG A 31 -18.48 1.18 -14.30
CA ARG A 31 -17.69 1.49 -13.11
C ARG A 31 -16.75 2.66 -13.43
N ARG A 32 -16.92 3.77 -12.72
CA ARG A 32 -16.05 4.96 -12.81
C ARG A 32 -15.01 4.91 -11.71
N LEU A 33 -13.75 5.10 -12.07
CA LEU A 33 -12.61 5.12 -11.16
C LEU A 33 -11.77 6.36 -11.40
N ALA A 34 -11.35 7.03 -10.34
CA ALA A 34 -10.29 8.04 -10.42
C ALA A 34 -9.00 7.36 -10.88
N HIS A 35 -8.37 7.92 -11.91
CA HIS A 35 -7.21 7.36 -12.56
C HIS A 35 -6.04 8.32 -12.51
N GLU A 36 -4.85 7.82 -12.81
CA GLU A 36 -3.67 8.66 -12.86
C GLU A 36 -3.89 9.81 -13.86
N PRO A 37 -3.49 11.05 -13.52
CA PRO A 37 -3.81 12.21 -14.35
C PRO A 37 -2.96 12.25 -15.63
N LEU A 38 -3.57 12.57 -16.78
CA LEU A 38 -2.85 12.88 -18.00
C LEU A 38 -2.29 14.30 -17.93
N GLY A 39 -1.01 14.45 -17.61
CA GLY A 39 -0.36 15.77 -17.53
C GLY A 39 -1.08 16.72 -16.56
N TRP A 40 -1.44 16.21 -15.38
CA TRP A 40 -2.26 16.87 -14.34
C TRP A 40 -3.74 17.08 -14.65
N ARG A 41 -4.21 16.71 -15.85
CA ARG A 41 -5.64 16.73 -16.14
C ARG A 41 -6.32 15.57 -15.40
N PRO A 42 -7.32 15.83 -14.53
CA PRO A 42 -8.01 14.74 -13.85
C PRO A 42 -8.61 13.76 -14.84
N THR A 43 -8.36 12.48 -14.60
CA THR A 43 -8.67 11.40 -15.54
C THR A 43 -9.57 10.37 -14.90
N THR A 44 -10.66 10.01 -15.59
CA THR A 44 -11.59 8.96 -15.14
C THR A 44 -11.44 7.73 -16.02
N LEU A 45 -11.17 6.58 -15.38
CA LEU A 45 -11.26 5.28 -16.02
C LEU A 45 -12.71 4.80 -15.98
N LEU A 46 -13.34 4.72 -17.15
CA LEU A 46 -14.72 4.31 -17.33
C LEU A 46 -14.74 2.86 -17.82
N VAL A 47 -14.92 1.92 -16.89
CA VAL A 47 -14.90 0.49 -17.18
C VAL A 47 -16.33 0.00 -17.42
N THR A 48 -16.60 -0.46 -18.63
CA THR A 48 -17.82 -1.17 -18.99
C THR A 48 -17.74 -2.60 -18.47
N VAL A 49 -18.67 -2.96 -17.58
CA VAL A 49 -18.69 -4.23 -16.83
C VAL A 49 -19.96 -4.98 -17.16
N ARG A 50 -19.85 -6.15 -17.77
CA ARG A 50 -21.00 -7.03 -18.01
C ARG A 50 -21.46 -7.68 -16.71
N ARG A 51 -22.76 -7.87 -16.58
CA ARG A 51 -23.37 -8.74 -15.56
C ARG A 51 -23.85 -10.02 -16.21
N TYR A 52 -23.57 -11.13 -15.55
CA TYR A 52 -24.02 -12.46 -15.96
C TYR A 52 -25.12 -12.95 -15.04
N ARG A 53 -26.00 -13.81 -15.57
CA ARG A 53 -26.92 -14.64 -14.81
C ARG A 53 -26.63 -16.10 -15.15
N CYS A 54 -26.46 -16.94 -14.14
CA CYS A 54 -26.29 -18.38 -14.32
C CYS A 54 -27.57 -18.97 -14.95
N ALA A 55 -27.41 -19.78 -15.99
CA ALA A 55 -28.54 -20.44 -16.65
C ALA A 55 -29.23 -21.51 -15.78
N ASP A 56 -28.50 -22.08 -14.81
CA ASP A 56 -28.99 -23.14 -13.93
C ASP A 56 -29.46 -22.57 -12.57
N CYS A 57 -28.54 -22.16 -11.69
CA CYS A 57 -28.89 -21.70 -10.34
C CYS A 57 -29.39 -20.25 -10.23
N GLY A 58 -29.47 -19.50 -11.35
CA GLY A 58 -29.93 -18.11 -11.38
C GLY A 58 -29.02 -17.07 -10.70
N HIS A 59 -27.85 -17.46 -10.16
CA HIS A 59 -26.91 -16.54 -9.51
C HIS A 59 -26.46 -15.42 -10.46
N VAL A 60 -26.34 -14.19 -9.96
CA VAL A 60 -25.93 -13.01 -10.74
C VAL A 60 -24.60 -12.47 -10.23
N TRP A 61 -23.67 -12.21 -11.15
CA TRP A 61 -22.38 -11.61 -10.84
C TRP A 61 -21.96 -10.58 -11.89
N ARG A 62 -20.94 -9.79 -11.56
CA ARG A 62 -20.28 -8.83 -12.44
C ARG A 62 -18.95 -9.41 -12.90
N GLN A 63 -18.52 -9.06 -14.11
CA GLN A 63 -17.14 -9.32 -14.53
C GLN A 63 -16.15 -8.83 -13.48
N ASP A 64 -15.11 -9.63 -13.26
CA ASP A 64 -14.01 -9.28 -12.39
C ASP A 64 -13.26 -8.05 -12.90
N THR A 65 -13.19 -7.03 -12.04
CA THR A 65 -12.44 -5.79 -12.29
C THR A 65 -11.32 -5.57 -11.27
N THR A 66 -10.95 -6.61 -10.51
CA THR A 66 -9.91 -6.56 -9.47
C THR A 66 -8.54 -6.18 -10.02
N LYS A 67 -8.23 -6.49 -11.28
CA LYS A 67 -7.03 -5.99 -11.98
C LYS A 67 -7.04 -4.46 -12.09
N ALA A 68 -8.21 -3.84 -12.31
CA ALA A 68 -8.34 -2.38 -12.43
C ALA A 68 -8.44 -1.68 -11.05
N ALA A 69 -9.20 -2.25 -10.12
CA ALA A 69 -9.40 -1.70 -8.77
C ALA A 69 -9.95 -2.75 -7.79
N ALA A 70 -9.52 -2.67 -6.53
CA ALA A 70 -10.09 -3.49 -5.45
C ALA A 70 -11.62 -3.30 -5.31
N PRO A 71 -12.35 -4.27 -4.74
CA PRO A 71 -13.78 -4.13 -4.52
C PRO A 71 -14.13 -2.84 -3.77
N ARG A 72 -15.17 -2.14 -4.21
CA ARG A 72 -15.66 -0.85 -3.66
C ARG A 72 -14.68 0.34 -3.74
N ALA A 73 -13.43 0.13 -4.18
CA ALA A 73 -12.46 1.20 -4.35
C ALA A 73 -12.93 2.22 -5.38
N LYS A 74 -12.64 3.49 -5.08
CA LYS A 74 -12.94 4.66 -5.90
C LYS A 74 -11.79 5.03 -6.85
N LEU A 75 -10.57 4.65 -6.48
CA LEU A 75 -9.37 4.83 -7.30
C LEU A 75 -9.06 3.53 -8.04
N SER A 76 -8.54 3.69 -9.25
CA SER A 76 -7.86 2.60 -9.96
C SER A 76 -6.52 2.27 -9.30
N ARG A 77 -5.98 1.08 -9.56
CA ARG A 77 -4.65 0.70 -9.06
C ARG A 77 -3.54 1.62 -9.56
N ALA A 78 -3.62 2.08 -10.80
CA ALA A 78 -2.66 3.05 -11.35
C ALA A 78 -2.79 4.42 -10.66
N GLY A 79 -4.02 4.93 -10.48
CA GLY A 79 -4.25 6.18 -9.74
C GLY A 79 -3.75 6.11 -8.29
N LEU A 80 -3.87 4.95 -7.65
CA LEU A 80 -3.35 4.71 -6.31
C LEU A 80 -1.81 4.66 -6.27
N ARG A 81 -1.18 4.02 -7.26
CA ARG A 81 0.28 4.02 -7.42
C ARG A 81 0.81 5.44 -7.63
N TRP A 82 0.21 6.17 -8.57
CA TRP A 82 0.56 7.56 -8.85
C TRP A 82 0.46 8.44 -7.60
N ALA A 83 -0.60 8.28 -6.80
CA ALA A 83 -0.77 9.01 -5.55
C ALA A 83 0.33 8.69 -4.53
N LEU A 84 0.69 7.41 -4.39
CA LEU A 84 1.74 6.97 -3.47
C LEU A 84 3.12 7.49 -3.90
N GLU A 85 3.47 7.36 -5.17
CA GLU A 85 4.71 7.90 -5.73
C GLU A 85 4.78 9.42 -5.61
N GLY A 86 3.67 10.12 -5.85
CA GLY A 86 3.57 11.56 -5.69
C GLY A 86 3.87 12.01 -4.26
N ILE A 87 3.36 11.31 -3.26
CA ILE A 87 3.62 11.66 -1.85
C ILE A 87 5.04 11.27 -1.42
N VAL A 88 5.48 10.06 -1.74
CA VAL A 88 6.73 9.50 -1.23
C VAL A 88 7.95 10.06 -1.98
N CYS A 89 7.88 10.11 -3.30
CA CYS A 89 9.04 10.46 -4.14
C CYS A 89 9.03 11.93 -4.58
N GLN A 90 7.86 12.55 -4.71
CA GLN A 90 7.72 13.93 -5.21
C GLN A 90 7.27 14.92 -4.12
N HIS A 91 7.08 14.44 -2.89
CA HIS A 91 6.69 15.25 -1.72
C HIS A 91 5.41 16.07 -1.93
N LEU A 92 4.48 15.56 -2.75
CA LEU A 92 3.17 16.18 -2.91
C LEU A 92 2.38 16.10 -1.61
N THR A 93 1.59 17.14 -1.36
CA THR A 93 0.60 17.09 -0.28
C THR A 93 -0.56 16.18 -0.67
N VAL A 94 -1.24 15.60 0.31
CA VAL A 94 -2.49 14.84 0.08
C VAL A 94 -3.54 15.70 -0.63
N ALA A 95 -3.57 17.01 -0.36
CA ALA A 95 -4.45 17.94 -1.06
C ALA A 95 -4.13 18.02 -2.55
N ARG A 96 -2.84 18.08 -2.92
CA ARG A 96 -2.42 18.11 -4.33
C ARG A 96 -2.70 16.80 -5.05
N VAL A 97 -2.58 15.66 -4.36
CA VAL A 97 -3.00 14.35 -4.89
C VAL A 97 -4.52 14.30 -5.11
N ALA A 98 -5.30 14.79 -4.14
CA ALA A 98 -6.75 14.81 -4.24
C ALA A 98 -7.23 15.67 -5.42
N GLU A 99 -6.59 16.82 -5.62
CA GLU A 99 -6.82 17.69 -6.79
C GLU A 99 -6.48 16.99 -8.10
N GLY A 100 -5.30 16.36 -8.21
CA GLY A 100 -4.89 15.65 -9.42
C GLY A 100 -5.85 14.51 -9.78
N LEU A 101 -6.37 13.78 -8.78
CA LEU A 101 -7.28 12.66 -8.98
C LEU A 101 -8.77 13.07 -9.10
N ASP A 102 -9.13 14.34 -8.87
CA ASP A 102 -10.51 14.83 -8.77
C ASP A 102 -11.35 14.01 -7.76
N VAL A 103 -10.81 13.86 -6.54
CA VAL A 103 -11.49 13.18 -5.43
C VAL A 103 -11.49 14.03 -4.18
N ALA A 104 -12.40 13.74 -3.24
CA ALA A 104 -12.38 14.35 -1.93
C ALA A 104 -11.06 14.02 -1.20
N TRP A 105 -10.54 14.98 -0.44
CA TRP A 105 -9.30 14.84 0.33
C TRP A 105 -9.28 13.56 1.17
N GLY A 106 -10.36 13.26 1.89
CA GLY A 106 -10.46 12.06 2.72
C GLY A 106 -10.34 10.76 1.92
N THR A 107 -10.90 10.72 0.70
CA THR A 107 -10.76 9.54 -0.18
C THR A 107 -9.31 9.33 -0.61
N ALA A 108 -8.60 10.40 -0.97
CA ALA A 108 -7.18 10.31 -1.31
C ALA A 108 -6.34 9.89 -0.09
N ASN A 109 -6.57 10.53 1.07
CA ASN A 109 -5.88 10.24 2.31
C ASN A 109 -6.02 8.77 2.72
N ASP A 110 -7.25 8.26 2.78
CA ASP A 110 -7.51 6.89 3.23
C ASP A 110 -6.92 5.86 2.27
N ALA A 111 -7.03 6.12 0.96
CA ALA A 111 -6.48 5.24 -0.06
C ALA A 111 -4.95 5.16 0.02
N VAL A 112 -4.28 6.31 0.11
CA VAL A 112 -2.82 6.39 0.24
C VAL A 112 -2.35 5.73 1.52
N LEU A 113 -2.98 6.01 2.67
CA LEU A 113 -2.58 5.39 3.93
C LEU A 113 -2.74 3.88 3.91
N ALA A 114 -3.83 3.37 3.33
CA ALA A 114 -4.07 1.94 3.19
C ALA A 114 -3.01 1.29 2.28
N GLU A 115 -2.70 1.91 1.13
CA GLU A 115 -1.71 1.36 0.20
C GLU A 115 -0.29 1.48 0.71
N GLY A 116 0.07 2.61 1.32
CA GLY A 116 1.37 2.82 1.96
C GLY A 116 1.61 1.78 3.04
N LYS A 117 0.62 1.51 3.90
CA LYS A 117 0.71 0.40 4.86
C LYS A 117 0.89 -0.95 4.17
N ARG A 118 0.13 -1.24 3.11
CA ARG A 118 0.19 -2.52 2.40
C ARG A 118 1.55 -2.77 1.71
N VAL A 119 2.12 -1.73 1.09
CA VAL A 119 3.33 -1.85 0.26
C VAL A 119 4.61 -1.62 1.06
N LEU A 120 4.62 -0.67 1.99
CA LEU A 120 5.84 -0.24 2.67
C LEU A 120 6.02 -0.88 4.04
N ILE A 121 4.95 -1.30 4.71
CA ILE A 121 5.00 -1.76 6.11
C ILE A 121 4.56 -3.21 6.25
N ASN A 122 3.45 -3.62 5.64
CA ASN A 122 2.81 -4.91 5.91
C ASN A 122 3.31 -6.07 5.03
N ASP A 123 4.50 -5.96 4.44
CA ASP A 123 5.13 -7.10 3.76
C ASP A 123 5.56 -8.16 4.80
N PRO A 124 5.00 -9.38 4.77
CA PRO A 124 5.39 -10.44 5.70
C PRO A 124 6.87 -10.82 5.62
N GLY A 125 7.49 -10.67 4.44
CA GLY A 125 8.91 -10.97 4.21
C GLY A 125 9.84 -9.78 4.49
N ARG A 126 9.34 -8.67 5.07
CA ARG A 126 10.13 -7.44 5.22
C ARG A 126 11.43 -7.61 6.00
N PHE A 127 11.46 -8.56 6.95
CA PHE A 127 12.63 -8.85 7.77
C PHE A 127 13.55 -9.93 7.20
N ASP A 128 13.21 -10.53 6.05
CA ASP A 128 14.02 -11.58 5.45
C ASP A 128 15.40 -11.04 5.04
N GLY A 129 16.44 -11.77 5.43
CA GLY A 129 17.84 -11.43 5.12
C GLY A 129 18.42 -10.24 5.89
N VAL A 130 17.68 -9.64 6.84
CA VAL A 130 18.18 -8.50 7.63
C VAL A 130 19.23 -8.97 8.63
N ALA A 131 20.43 -8.39 8.55
CA ALA A 131 21.53 -8.63 9.50
C ALA A 131 21.97 -7.38 10.25
N VAL A 132 21.69 -6.19 9.73
CA VAL A 132 22.09 -4.90 10.31
C VAL A 132 20.89 -3.98 10.35
N ILE A 133 20.50 -3.55 11.54
CA ILE A 133 19.36 -2.65 11.75
C ILE A 133 19.86 -1.30 12.24
N GLY A 134 19.44 -0.24 11.56
CA GLY A 134 19.46 1.13 12.05
C GLY A 134 18.14 1.46 12.74
N VAL A 135 18.22 2.23 13.82
CA VAL A 135 17.05 2.72 14.55
C VAL A 135 17.17 4.21 14.69
N ASP A 136 16.14 4.92 14.25
CA ASP A 136 16.01 6.36 14.46
C ASP A 136 14.72 6.66 15.24
N GLU A 137 14.75 7.75 16.01
CA GLU A 137 13.60 8.21 16.79
C GLU A 137 13.25 9.63 16.35
N HIS A 138 12.13 9.76 15.66
CA HIS A 138 11.64 11.03 15.17
C HIS A 138 10.56 11.58 16.10
N VAL A 139 10.71 12.84 16.51
CA VAL A 139 9.69 13.55 17.29
C VAL A 139 8.90 14.45 16.35
N TRP A 140 7.60 14.23 16.29
CA TRP A 140 6.68 15.04 15.52
C TRP A 140 5.68 15.75 16.41
N ARG A 141 5.42 17.02 16.09
CA ARG A 141 4.44 17.84 16.78
C ARG A 141 3.61 18.62 15.78
N HIS A 142 2.35 18.20 15.63
CA HIS A 142 1.39 18.88 14.76
C HIS A 142 0.41 19.80 15.50
N THR A 143 0.30 19.67 16.82
CA THR A 143 -0.56 20.50 17.66
C THR A 143 0.24 21.16 18.77
N ARG A 144 -0.36 22.15 19.44
CA ARG A 144 0.30 22.90 20.52
C ARG A 144 0.74 22.04 21.72
N ARG A 145 0.27 20.79 21.87
CA ARG A 145 0.64 19.87 22.96
C ARG A 145 0.68 18.42 22.48
N GLY A 146 1.56 17.61 23.08
CA GLY A 146 1.65 16.17 22.82
C GLY A 146 2.68 15.83 21.75
N ASP A 147 3.94 15.76 22.16
CA ASP A 147 5.01 15.22 21.30
C ASP A 147 4.64 13.79 20.92
N LYS A 148 4.62 13.52 19.61
CA LYS A 148 4.42 12.17 19.08
C LYS A 148 5.78 11.62 18.68
N TYR A 149 6.14 10.49 19.25
CA TYR A 149 7.37 9.78 18.93
C TYR A 149 7.06 8.74 17.88
N VAL A 150 7.92 8.63 16.87
CA VAL A 150 7.90 7.55 15.90
C VAL A 150 9.28 6.93 15.87
N THR A 151 9.35 5.63 16.10
CA THR A 151 10.57 4.85 15.94
C THR A 151 10.63 4.31 14.52
N VAL A 152 11.65 4.70 13.77
CA VAL A 152 11.92 4.25 12.40
C VAL A 152 12.93 3.11 12.47
N ILE A 153 12.59 1.98 11.86
CA ILE A 153 13.43 0.78 11.81
C ILE A 153 13.88 0.60 10.36
N ILE A 154 15.19 0.58 10.14
CA ILE A 154 15.81 0.59 8.82
C ILE A 154 16.75 -0.60 8.69
N ASP A 155 16.67 -1.32 7.58
CA ASP A 155 17.66 -2.31 7.16
C ASP A 155 18.86 -1.60 6.54
N LEU A 156 20.02 -1.78 7.16
CA LEU A 156 21.31 -1.25 6.72
C LEU A 156 22.22 -2.35 6.18
N THR A 157 21.71 -3.57 5.98
CA THR A 157 22.51 -4.75 5.58
C THR A 157 23.23 -4.50 4.25
N ALA A 158 22.49 -4.03 3.23
CA ALA A 158 23.07 -3.73 1.92
C ALA A 158 24.06 -2.56 1.95
N VAL A 159 23.79 -1.54 2.79
CA VAL A 159 24.70 -0.40 2.99
C VAL A 159 26.01 -0.85 3.59
N ARG A 160 25.97 -1.66 4.65
CA ARG A 160 27.18 -2.20 5.31
C ARG A 160 27.98 -3.10 4.36
N ALA A 161 27.30 -3.83 3.48
CA ALA A 161 27.94 -4.69 2.49
C ALA A 161 28.40 -3.95 1.22
N GLY A 162 28.04 -2.67 1.05
CA GLY A 162 28.32 -1.90 -0.17
C GLY A 162 27.56 -2.40 -1.41
N THR A 163 26.44 -3.11 -1.23
CA THR A 163 25.68 -3.76 -2.31
C THR A 163 24.39 -3.05 -2.69
N GLY A 164 23.96 -2.04 -1.92
CA GLY A 164 22.73 -1.33 -2.20
C GLY A 164 22.33 -0.31 -1.14
N PRO A 165 21.17 0.34 -1.32
CA PRO A 165 20.67 1.37 -0.42
C PRO A 165 20.08 0.79 0.87
N ALA A 166 19.83 1.68 1.83
CA ALA A 166 19.03 1.36 3.01
C ALA A 166 17.58 1.07 2.61
N ARG A 167 16.90 0.23 3.40
CA ARG A 167 15.49 -0.14 3.18
C ARG A 167 14.68 0.07 4.45
N LEU A 168 13.52 0.72 4.35
CA LEU A 168 12.60 0.86 5.48
C LEU A 168 12.02 -0.52 5.86
N LEU A 169 12.06 -0.85 7.15
CA LEU A 169 11.45 -2.07 7.69
C LEU A 169 10.14 -1.79 8.43
N ASP A 170 10.11 -0.72 9.22
CA ASP A 170 8.92 -0.37 9.99
C ASP A 170 8.95 1.10 10.46
N MET A 171 7.77 1.63 10.76
CA MET A 171 7.58 2.91 11.42
C MET A 171 6.52 2.73 12.51
N VAL A 172 6.95 2.70 13.76
CA VAL A 172 6.10 2.37 14.90
C VAL A 172 5.93 3.59 15.79
N GLU A 173 4.68 3.90 16.14
CA GLU A 173 4.39 4.95 17.11
C GLU A 173 4.94 4.57 18.49
N GLY A 174 5.61 5.51 19.14
CA GLY A 174 6.23 5.32 20.44
C GLY A 174 7.74 5.55 20.40
N ARG A 175 8.32 5.59 21.60
CA ARG A 175 9.77 5.71 21.80
C ARG A 175 10.45 4.39 21.55
N SER A 176 11.68 4.45 21.04
CA SER A 176 12.50 3.31 20.64
C SER A 176 12.60 2.25 21.74
N LYS A 177 12.83 2.64 22.99
CA LYS A 177 12.87 1.70 24.12
C LYS A 177 11.58 0.86 24.23
N GLN A 178 10.42 1.51 24.20
CA GLN A 178 9.13 0.83 24.34
C GLN A 178 8.82 -0.03 23.10
N VAL A 179 9.02 0.53 21.90
CA VAL A 179 8.79 -0.16 20.63
C VAL A 179 9.57 -1.47 20.56
N PHE A 180 10.85 -1.46 20.95
CA PHE A 180 11.68 -2.67 20.92
C PHE A 180 11.34 -3.68 22.02
N GLN A 181 10.85 -3.23 23.19
CA GLN A 181 10.29 -4.13 24.20
C GLN A 181 9.07 -4.87 23.63
N ASP A 182 8.11 -4.12 23.08
CA ASP A 182 6.89 -4.68 22.51
C ASP A 182 7.18 -5.63 21.33
N LEU A 183 8.18 -5.31 20.49
CA LEU A 183 8.59 -6.17 19.38
C LEU A 183 9.26 -7.47 19.86
N ALA A 184 10.06 -7.40 20.93
CA ALA A 184 10.70 -8.58 21.51
C ALA A 184 9.69 -9.53 22.18
N ASP A 185 8.60 -8.99 22.70
CA ASP A 185 7.54 -9.75 23.38
C ASP A 185 6.53 -10.38 22.40
N ARG A 186 6.59 -10.06 21.10
CA ARG A 186 5.74 -10.69 20.09
C ARG A 186 6.18 -12.13 19.81
N PRO A 187 5.25 -13.10 19.76
CA PRO A 187 5.59 -14.46 19.36
C PRO A 187 6.20 -14.46 17.97
N ALA A 188 7.39 -15.05 17.84
CA ALA A 188 8.13 -15.14 16.59
C ALA A 188 7.36 -16.02 15.59
N ALA A 189 6.44 -15.44 14.83
CA ALA A 189 5.90 -16.07 13.65
C ALA A 189 6.97 -16.04 12.55
N GLY A 190 7.79 -17.10 12.48
CA GLY A 190 8.61 -17.41 11.30
C GLY A 190 10.12 -17.15 11.36
N LEU A 191 10.65 -16.49 12.41
CA LEU A 191 12.11 -16.47 12.60
C LEU A 191 12.56 -17.80 13.16
N ALA A 192 13.07 -18.68 12.28
CA ALA A 192 13.74 -19.90 12.69
C ALA A 192 14.77 -19.57 13.77
N ARG A 193 14.53 -20.08 14.99
CA ARG A 193 15.52 -20.09 16.07
C ARG A 193 16.76 -20.83 15.57
N ARG A 194 17.69 -20.11 14.95
CA ARG A 194 19.07 -20.61 14.83
C ARG A 194 19.68 -20.54 16.23
N SER A 195 20.26 -21.67 16.59
CA SER A 195 20.87 -21.99 17.87
C SER A 195 21.79 -20.88 18.38
N ARG A 196 21.93 -20.82 19.72
CA ARG A 196 22.86 -19.96 20.46
C ARG A 196 24.30 -20.18 19.98
N GLY A 197 24.69 -19.50 18.91
CA GLY A 197 26.07 -19.24 18.54
C GLY A 197 26.40 -17.81 18.98
N ARG A 198 27.43 -17.67 19.81
CA ARG A 198 28.01 -16.39 20.25
C ARG A 198 28.44 -15.58 19.01
N GLY A 199 27.54 -14.77 18.47
CA GLY A 199 27.80 -13.83 17.38
C GLY A 199 27.41 -12.44 17.86
N ASP A 200 28.41 -11.57 18.00
CA ASP A 200 28.37 -10.22 18.55
C ASP A 200 27.48 -9.29 17.70
N GLY A 201 26.15 -9.36 17.89
CA GLY A 201 25.18 -8.44 17.29
C GLY A 201 25.26 -7.08 17.97
N ARG A 202 26.20 -6.23 17.55
CA ARG A 202 26.31 -4.86 18.04
C ARG A 202 25.24 -3.97 17.42
N VAL A 203 24.37 -3.45 18.28
CA VAL A 203 23.50 -2.31 17.96
C VAL A 203 24.40 -1.07 17.87
N HIS A 204 24.67 -0.60 16.66
CA HIS A 204 25.41 0.64 16.46
C HIS A 204 24.43 1.81 16.52
N ARG A 205 24.46 2.56 17.63
CA ARG A 205 23.80 3.86 17.74
C ARG A 205 24.59 4.87 16.90
N VAL A 206 24.13 5.15 15.68
CA VAL A 206 24.66 6.27 14.88
C VAL A 206 23.88 7.51 15.28
N GLN A 207 24.44 8.27 16.22
CA GLN A 207 24.00 9.64 16.50
C GLN A 207 24.92 10.59 15.75
N ASP A 208 24.56 10.99 14.53
CA ASP A 208 25.13 12.20 13.94
C ASP A 208 24.12 13.34 14.08
N ARG A 209 24.35 14.13 15.13
CA ARG A 209 23.73 15.43 15.32
C ARG A 209 24.60 16.47 14.63
N HIS A 210 24.20 16.93 13.46
CA HIS A 210 24.60 18.26 12.99
C HIS A 210 23.36 19.08 12.60
N ARG A 211 23.06 19.99 13.54
CA ARG A 211 22.33 21.27 13.49
C ARG A 211 21.19 21.44 12.50
#